data_AF-A0A2V9C3Y1-F1
#
_entry.id   AF-A0A2V9C3Y1-F1
#
_cell.length_a   1.000
_cell.length_b   1.000
_cell.length_c   1.000
_cell.angle_alpha   90.00
_cell.angle_beta   90.00
_cell.angle_gamma   90.00
#
_symmetry.space_group_name_H-M   'P 1'
#
loop_
_entity.id
_entity.type
_entity.pdbx_description
1 polymer ?
#
loop_
_entity_poly.entity_id
_entity_poly.type
_entity_poly.pdbx_seq_one_letter_code
_entity_poly.pdbx_strand_id
1 'polypeptide(L)'
;GLSDGDVVRVRTNRGQIELPVFRQPGQEGRTISVAVGYGRTQVGRAGQGVGVNAYPLTFTSGRFRRYYLEDVALEKTGRHESLASTQTHFSMEGRPIVLETTLEELHNGAEANSGSESMPTLWAERPQGEHSWGLAIDVNACTGCSACVIACQAENNVPVVGRSEVARNRIMHWIRIDRYYSGSENEPTIVHQPMMCQHCQNAPCETVCPVLATTTSSEGLNQQVYNRCIGTRYCANNCPYKVRRFNWFQYAQNPEFDFTMGSDLARMVLNPDVAVRDRGVMEKCSLCVQRIQLAKNIALQEKRELAEGDIQTACQQACPTQAIVFGDLKDPKSQVSQLRRQQRHYQVLEELGTRPNVGYLKRVRNQMETTKGRQ
;
A
#
# COMPACT_ATOMS: atom_id res chain seq x y z
N GLY A 1 -8.09 30.89 3.46
CA GLY A 1 -9.35 30.13 3.34
C GLY A 1 -9.42 29.41 2.01
N LEU A 2 -8.53 28.43 1.80
CA LEU A 2 -8.58 27.51 0.67
C LEU A 2 -8.86 26.11 1.23
N SER A 3 -9.73 25.37 0.55
CA SER A 3 -10.08 23.99 0.88
C SER A 3 -9.59 23.04 -0.19
N ASP A 4 -9.53 21.75 0.12
CA ASP A 4 -9.12 20.73 -0.84
C ASP A 4 -10.09 20.70 -2.04
N GLY A 5 -9.51 20.71 -3.25
CA GLY A 5 -10.24 20.79 -4.52
C GLY A 5 -10.58 22.19 -4.99
N ASP A 6 -10.37 23.25 -4.20
CA ASP A 6 -10.50 24.63 -4.70
C ASP A 6 -9.51 24.86 -5.84
N VAL A 7 -9.98 25.36 -6.98
CA VAL A 7 -9.10 25.69 -8.11
C VAL A 7 -8.57 27.11 -7.93
N VAL A 8 -7.25 27.23 -7.89
CA VAL A 8 -6.53 28.50 -7.78
C VAL A 8 -5.76 28.79 -9.04
N ARG A 9 -5.70 30.06 -9.39
CA ARG A 9 -4.80 30.58 -10.42
C ARG A 9 -3.48 30.94 -9.74
N VAL A 10 -2.43 30.25 -10.15
CA VAL A 10 -1.05 30.51 -9.76
C VAL A 10 -0.48 31.48 -10.79
N ARG A 11 -0.27 32.73 -10.40
CA ARG A 11 0.27 33.78 -11.27
C ARG A 11 1.70 34.10 -10.88
N THR A 12 2.55 34.16 -11.89
CA THR A 12 3.97 34.49 -11.77
C THR A 12 4.32 35.54 -12.82
N ASN A 13 5.50 36.15 -12.71
CA ASN A 13 6.04 37.03 -13.76
C ASN A 13 6.25 36.33 -15.12
N ARG A 14 6.22 35.00 -15.17
CA ARG A 14 6.47 34.20 -16.39
C ARG A 14 5.20 33.62 -17.02
N GLY A 15 4.08 33.69 -16.33
CA GLY A 15 2.83 33.14 -16.79
C GLY A 15 1.91 32.73 -15.66
N GLN A 16 0.82 32.10 -16.03
CA GLN A 16 -0.21 31.66 -15.11
C GLN A 16 -0.69 30.25 -15.45
N ILE A 17 -1.02 29.49 -14.42
CA ILE A 17 -1.67 28.18 -14.54
C ILE A 17 -2.81 28.08 -13.53
N GLU A 18 -3.81 27.25 -13.81
CA GLU A 18 -4.90 26.99 -12.90
C GLU A 18 -4.86 25.53 -12.47
N LEU A 19 -4.86 25.28 -11.16
CA LEU A 19 -4.70 23.95 -10.57
C LEU A 19 -5.57 23.82 -9.32
N PRO A 20 -6.10 22.62 -9.03
CA PRO A 20 -6.77 22.37 -7.77
C PRO A 20 -5.77 22.30 -6.61
N VAL A 21 -6.19 22.76 -5.44
CA VAL A 21 -5.40 22.76 -4.20
C VAL A 21 -5.58 21.44 -3.46
N PHE A 22 -4.48 20.90 -2.94
CA PHE A 22 -4.47 19.83 -1.94
C PHE A 22 -3.64 20.30 -0.75
N ARG A 23 -4.25 20.41 0.42
CA ARG A 23 -3.56 20.82 1.65
C ARG A 23 -2.68 19.69 2.15
N GLN A 24 -1.42 20.02 2.38
CA GLN A 24 -0.40 19.09 2.80
C GLN A 24 0.15 19.55 4.16
N PRO A 25 -0.18 18.84 5.26
CA PRO A 25 0.44 19.09 6.56
C PRO A 25 1.96 19.02 6.47
N GLY A 26 2.65 19.91 7.21
CA GLY A 26 4.11 20.05 7.18
C GLY A 26 4.68 20.83 5.99
N GLN A 27 3.83 21.44 5.16
CA GLN A 27 4.28 22.39 4.14
C GLN A 27 4.66 23.73 4.80
N GLU A 28 5.85 24.24 4.48
CA GLU A 28 6.37 25.49 5.06
C GLU A 28 5.48 26.70 4.74
N GLY A 29 5.41 27.65 5.68
CA GLY A 29 4.60 28.85 5.54
C GLY A 29 4.95 29.66 4.29
N ARG A 30 3.93 30.16 3.58
CA ARG A 30 4.07 30.95 2.34
C ARG A 30 4.75 30.23 1.18
N THR A 31 4.79 28.90 1.21
CA THR A 31 5.28 28.09 0.09
C THR A 31 4.15 27.29 -0.55
N ILE A 32 4.28 27.00 -1.85
CA ILE A 32 3.43 26.05 -2.56
C ILE A 32 4.31 25.11 -3.37
N SER A 33 3.89 23.85 -3.43
CA SER A 33 4.57 22.81 -4.21
C SER A 33 3.68 22.41 -5.39
N VAL A 34 4.20 22.53 -6.61
CA VAL A 34 3.51 22.09 -7.83
C VAL A 34 4.29 20.96 -8.47
N ALA A 35 3.66 19.79 -8.62
CA ALA A 35 4.28 18.67 -9.30
C ALA A 35 4.43 18.96 -10.81
N VAL A 36 5.62 18.65 -11.35
CA VAL A 36 5.91 18.75 -12.79
C VAL A 36 5.71 17.39 -13.48
N GLY A 37 5.49 17.39 -14.80
CA GLY A 37 5.30 16.17 -15.60
C GLY A 37 3.86 15.92 -16.07
N TYR A 38 2.91 16.69 -15.56
CA TYR A 38 1.50 16.68 -15.98
C TYR A 38 1.23 17.64 -17.16
N GLY A 39 -0.01 17.63 -17.69
CA GLY A 39 -0.47 18.50 -18.77
C GLY A 39 0.17 18.21 -20.13
N ARG A 40 0.60 16.96 -20.36
CA ARG A 40 1.19 16.54 -21.63
C ARG A 40 0.08 16.23 -22.65
N THR A 41 0.27 16.60 -23.91
CA THR A 41 -0.73 16.46 -24.98
C THR A 41 -0.48 15.27 -25.91
N GLN A 42 0.75 14.76 -26.00
CA GLN A 42 1.15 13.67 -26.89
C GLN A 42 1.87 12.54 -26.12
N VAL A 43 1.15 11.79 -25.29
CA VAL A 43 1.73 10.80 -24.36
C VAL A 43 0.97 9.48 -24.29
N GLY A 44 0.04 9.28 -25.21
CA GLY A 44 -0.92 8.19 -25.15
C GLY A 44 -2.05 8.48 -24.16
N ARG A 45 -2.92 7.48 -23.99
CA ARG A 45 -4.24 7.65 -23.36
C ARG A 45 -4.18 7.91 -21.87
N ALA A 46 -3.20 7.36 -21.17
CA ALA A 46 -3.12 7.45 -19.70
C ALA A 46 -2.70 8.84 -19.20
N GLY A 47 -1.87 9.57 -19.95
CA GLY A 47 -1.33 10.87 -19.53
C GLY A 47 -1.92 12.08 -20.26
N GLN A 48 -2.68 11.86 -21.34
CA GLN A 48 -3.24 12.93 -22.15
C GLN A 48 -4.35 13.67 -21.39
N GLY A 49 -4.23 14.99 -21.28
CA GLY A 49 -5.23 15.82 -20.61
C GLY A 49 -5.27 15.66 -19.08
N VAL A 50 -4.25 15.03 -18.48
CA VAL A 50 -4.16 14.88 -17.02
C VAL A 50 -3.34 16.02 -16.42
N GLY A 51 -3.98 16.84 -15.58
CA GLY A 51 -3.36 17.98 -14.90
C GLY A 51 -2.95 19.11 -15.86
N VAL A 52 -2.11 20.02 -15.39
CA VAL A 52 -1.63 21.18 -16.17
C VAL A 52 -0.12 21.18 -16.23
N ASN A 53 0.43 21.61 -17.36
CA ASN A 53 1.87 21.65 -17.57
C ASN A 53 2.48 22.85 -16.83
N ALA A 54 3.23 22.57 -15.76
CA ALA A 54 3.92 23.59 -14.96
C ALA A 54 5.32 23.93 -15.49
N TYR A 55 5.88 23.18 -16.45
CA TYR A 55 7.22 23.47 -17.01
C TYR A 55 7.36 24.88 -17.60
N PRO A 56 6.35 25.49 -18.24
CA PRO A 56 6.46 26.86 -18.74
C PRO A 56 6.76 27.90 -17.66
N LEU A 57 6.41 27.64 -16.39
CA LEU A 57 6.71 28.56 -15.29
C LEU A 57 8.17 28.50 -14.85
N THR A 58 8.85 27.37 -15.07
CA THR A 58 10.27 27.19 -14.74
C THR A 58 11.15 28.01 -15.68
N PHE A 59 12.36 28.35 -15.24
CA PHE A 59 13.28 29.19 -16.03
C PHE A 59 14.69 28.63 -16.04
N THR A 60 15.47 29.05 -17.03
CA THR A 60 16.88 28.68 -17.13
C THR A 60 17.74 29.79 -16.55
N SER A 61 18.70 29.45 -15.70
CA SER A 61 19.71 30.35 -15.16
C SER A 61 21.08 29.73 -15.40
N GLY A 62 21.87 30.32 -16.30
CA GLY A 62 23.10 29.72 -16.81
C GLY A 62 22.82 28.40 -17.52
N ARG A 63 23.45 27.31 -17.08
CA ARG A 63 23.28 25.94 -17.64
C ARG A 63 22.19 25.11 -16.95
N PHE A 64 21.53 25.64 -15.92
CA PHE A 64 20.61 24.88 -15.08
C PHE A 64 19.16 25.37 -15.25
N ARG A 65 18.22 24.41 -15.26
CA ARG A 65 16.79 24.70 -15.10
C ARG A 65 16.48 24.88 -13.62
N ARG A 66 15.80 25.97 -13.27
CA ARG A 66 15.38 26.30 -11.91
C ARG A 66 13.90 25.95 -11.73
N TYR A 67 13.60 25.25 -10.63
CA TYR A 67 12.27 24.76 -10.28
C TYR A 67 11.63 25.49 -9.11
N TYR A 68 12.31 26.48 -8.53
CA TYR A 68 11.73 27.37 -7.53
C TYR A 68 11.38 28.71 -8.16
N LEU A 69 10.36 29.36 -7.62
CA LEU A 69 9.86 30.66 -8.07
C LEU A 69 9.58 31.52 -6.85
N GLU A 70 9.89 32.80 -6.98
CA GLU A 70 9.61 33.84 -5.99
C GLU A 70 8.46 34.72 -6.51
N ASP A 71 7.86 35.53 -5.63
CA ASP A 71 6.78 36.48 -5.97
C ASP A 71 5.59 35.85 -6.70
N VAL A 72 5.07 34.75 -6.14
CA VAL A 72 3.92 34.02 -6.67
C VAL A 72 2.63 34.56 -6.04
N ALA A 73 1.67 34.94 -6.88
CA ALA A 73 0.34 35.33 -6.45
C ALA A 73 -0.65 34.17 -6.63
N LEU A 74 -1.52 33.96 -5.65
CA LEU A 74 -2.60 32.98 -5.67
C LEU A 74 -3.95 33.68 -5.70
N GLU A 75 -4.74 33.41 -6.74
CA GLU A 75 -6.09 33.94 -6.89
C GLU A 75 -7.11 32.79 -6.86
N LYS A 76 -8.13 32.87 -6.01
CA LYS A 76 -9.21 31.89 -6.00
C LYS A 76 -10.11 32.11 -7.22
N THR A 77 -10.33 31.07 -8.02
CA THR A 77 -11.13 31.18 -9.26
C THR A 77 -12.64 31.00 -9.02
N GLY A 78 -13.03 30.49 -7.85
CA GLY A 78 -14.40 30.09 -7.54
C GLY A 78 -14.79 28.70 -8.07
N ARG A 79 -13.96 28.07 -8.90
CA ARG A 79 -14.17 26.69 -9.38
C ARG A 79 -13.70 25.67 -8.34
N HIS A 80 -14.35 24.52 -8.31
CA HIS A 80 -14.00 23.39 -7.46
C HIS A 80 -13.89 22.11 -8.31
N GLU A 81 -12.85 21.31 -8.06
CA GLU A 81 -12.63 20.03 -8.71
C GLU A 81 -12.50 18.90 -7.68
N SER A 82 -13.11 17.75 -7.99
CA SER A 82 -12.95 16.55 -7.18
C SER A 82 -11.57 15.93 -7.37
N LEU A 83 -10.85 15.75 -6.26
CA LEU A 83 -9.57 15.05 -6.21
C LEU A 83 -9.79 13.56 -5.94
N ALA A 84 -9.29 12.72 -6.83
CA ALA A 84 -9.30 11.28 -6.65
C ALA A 84 -8.17 10.89 -5.69
N SER A 85 -8.49 10.78 -4.40
CA SER A 85 -7.57 10.27 -3.36
C SER A 85 -7.94 8.85 -2.96
N THR A 86 -6.92 8.02 -2.73
CA THR A 86 -7.08 6.64 -2.25
C THR A 86 -7.21 6.55 -0.73
N GLN A 87 -6.79 7.60 -0.03
CA GLN A 87 -6.87 7.73 1.42
C GLN A 87 -7.63 9.01 1.77
N THR A 88 -8.65 8.88 2.61
CA THR A 88 -9.52 9.99 3.02
C THR A 88 -9.15 10.55 4.38
N HIS A 89 -8.72 9.69 5.30
CA HIS A 89 -8.32 10.06 6.66
C HIS A 89 -6.81 9.85 6.81
N PHE A 90 -6.09 10.92 7.15
CA PHE A 90 -4.65 10.88 7.37
C PHE A 90 -4.26 10.96 8.85
N SER A 91 -5.23 11.11 9.76
CA SER A 91 -5.03 10.99 11.21
C SER A 91 -5.29 9.53 11.65
N MET A 92 -4.60 9.08 12.69
CA MET A 92 -4.86 7.77 13.31
C MET A 92 -6.11 7.78 14.21
N GLU A 93 -6.68 8.96 14.51
CA GLU A 93 -7.87 9.11 15.38
C GLU A 93 -7.69 8.44 16.75
N GLY A 94 -6.48 8.53 17.32
CA GLY A 94 -6.13 7.92 18.60
C GLY A 94 -6.02 6.39 18.60
N ARG A 95 -6.11 5.74 17.44
CA ARG A 95 -6.05 4.27 17.32
C ARG A 95 -4.59 3.79 17.25
N PRO A 96 -4.24 2.67 17.93
CA PRO A 96 -2.90 2.09 17.90
C PRO A 96 -2.65 1.29 16.59
N ILE A 97 -2.75 1.94 15.43
CA ILE A 97 -2.59 1.29 14.11
C ILE A 97 -1.10 1.12 13.77
N VAL A 98 -0.35 2.22 13.89
CA VAL A 98 1.10 2.24 13.75
C VAL A 98 1.71 2.53 15.11
N LEU A 99 2.52 1.60 15.59
CA LEU A 99 3.19 1.74 16.87
C LEU A 99 4.57 2.37 16.67
N GLU A 100 4.82 3.44 17.42
CA GLU A 100 6.09 4.17 17.45
C GLU A 100 6.74 4.00 18.84
N THR A 101 8.06 4.00 18.90
CA THR A 101 8.86 4.01 20.13
C THR A 101 10.08 4.90 19.93
N THR A 102 10.71 5.36 21.00
CA THR A 102 11.99 6.08 20.94
C THR A 102 13.19 5.14 21.04
N LEU A 103 14.36 5.60 20.58
CA LEU A 103 15.58 4.81 20.71
C LEU A 103 15.96 4.56 22.18
N GLU A 104 15.71 5.53 23.06
CA GLU A 104 15.97 5.44 24.50
C GLU A 104 15.08 4.37 25.16
N GLU A 105 13.77 4.38 24.89
CA GLU A 105 12.82 3.37 25.39
C GLU A 105 13.21 1.95 24.95
N LEU A 106 13.64 1.81 23.69
CA LEU A 106 14.09 0.54 23.14
C LEU A 106 15.38 0.06 23.84
N HIS A 107 16.33 0.96 24.12
CA HIS A 107 17.58 0.60 24.81
C HIS A 107 17.36 0.23 26.27
N ASN A 108 16.44 0.93 26.94
CA ASN A 108 16.09 0.68 28.34
C ASN A 108 15.23 -0.58 28.53
N GLY A 109 14.87 -1.29 27.45
CA GLY A 109 14.06 -2.52 27.50
C GLY A 109 12.62 -2.30 27.97
N ALA A 110 12.16 -1.04 28.00
CA ALA A 110 10.86 -0.67 28.55
C ALA A 110 9.66 -1.19 27.71
N GLU A 111 9.93 -1.58 26.46
CA GLU A 111 8.94 -2.21 25.57
C GLU A 111 9.38 -3.60 25.10
N ALA A 112 9.88 -4.43 26.02
CA ALA A 112 9.96 -5.86 25.77
C ALA A 112 8.54 -6.41 25.58
N ASN A 113 8.12 -6.57 24.32
CA ASN A 113 6.92 -7.27 23.87
C ASN A 113 5.75 -7.20 24.87
N SER A 114 4.78 -6.31 24.64
CA SER A 114 3.39 -6.69 24.90
C SER A 114 3.04 -7.80 23.89
N GLY A 115 3.71 -8.94 23.98
CA GLY A 115 3.32 -10.16 23.32
C GLY A 115 1.98 -10.46 23.94
N SER A 116 0.91 -9.98 23.32
CA SER A 116 -0.43 -10.41 23.63
C SER A 116 -0.35 -11.93 23.65
N GLU A 117 -0.47 -12.52 24.84
CA GLU A 117 -0.78 -13.94 24.95
C GLU A 117 -1.89 -14.21 23.94
N SER A 118 -1.72 -15.28 23.14
CA SER A 118 -2.63 -15.52 22.03
C SER A 118 -4.06 -15.51 22.56
N MET A 119 -4.88 -14.55 22.12
CA MET A 119 -6.22 -14.42 22.67
C MET A 119 -6.93 -15.77 22.57
N PRO A 120 -7.60 -16.20 23.66
CA PRO A 120 -8.31 -17.47 23.68
C PRO A 120 -9.35 -17.47 22.57
N THR A 121 -9.50 -18.61 21.91
CA THR A 121 -10.39 -18.75 20.75
C THR A 121 -11.23 -20.00 20.89
N LEU A 122 -12.51 -19.89 20.52
CA LEU A 122 -13.44 -21.04 20.49
C LEU A 122 -13.20 -21.93 19.26
N TRP A 123 -12.41 -21.47 18.30
CA TRP A 123 -12.09 -22.20 17.09
C TRP A 123 -11.05 -23.29 17.39
N ALA A 124 -11.27 -24.48 16.84
CA ALA A 124 -10.25 -25.52 16.85
C ALA A 124 -9.02 -25.08 16.06
N GLU A 125 -7.85 -25.59 16.46
CA GLU A 125 -6.62 -25.39 15.69
C GLU A 125 -6.78 -26.03 14.30
N ARG A 126 -6.38 -25.29 13.26
CA ARG A 126 -6.45 -25.77 11.89
C ARG A 126 -5.32 -26.76 11.60
N PRO A 127 -5.51 -27.71 10.67
CA PRO A 127 -4.44 -28.58 10.19
C PRO A 127 -3.30 -27.74 9.65
N GLN A 128 -2.09 -27.95 10.20
CA GLN A 128 -0.90 -27.25 9.73
C GLN A 128 -0.17 -28.09 8.70
N GLY A 129 0.19 -27.46 7.56
CA GLY A 129 1.02 -28.06 6.52
C GLY A 129 2.50 -28.09 6.91
N GLU A 130 3.35 -28.44 5.95
CA GLU A 130 4.82 -28.44 6.12
C GLU A 130 5.35 -27.03 6.41
N HIS A 131 4.86 -26.03 5.66
CA HIS A 131 5.24 -24.63 5.81
C HIS A 131 4.13 -23.77 6.43
N SER A 132 4.48 -22.57 6.90
CA SER A 132 3.54 -21.52 7.29
C SER A 132 3.99 -20.18 6.75
N TRP A 133 3.36 -19.68 5.69
CA TRP A 133 3.85 -18.49 5.00
C TRP A 133 3.43 -17.19 5.69
N GLY A 134 4.37 -16.26 5.86
CA GLY A 134 4.13 -14.97 6.49
C GLY A 134 5.00 -13.84 5.98
N LEU A 135 4.73 -12.65 6.48
CA LEU A 135 5.53 -11.45 6.24
C LEU A 135 5.93 -10.78 7.55
N ALA A 136 7.10 -10.17 7.55
CA ALA A 136 7.51 -9.16 8.52
C ALA A 136 7.76 -7.84 7.79
N ILE A 137 7.17 -6.75 8.27
CA ILE A 137 7.28 -5.43 7.65
C ILE A 137 7.97 -4.47 8.63
N ASP A 138 9.17 -4.01 8.28
CA ASP A 138 9.85 -2.96 9.03
C ASP A 138 9.31 -1.57 8.63
N VAL A 139 8.41 -1.05 9.47
CA VAL A 139 7.85 0.30 9.30
C VAL A 139 8.93 1.38 9.44
N ASN A 140 10.02 1.09 10.16
CA ASN A 140 11.16 1.99 10.31
C ASN A 140 11.92 2.20 8.99
N ALA A 141 12.02 1.17 8.16
CA ALA A 141 12.68 1.23 6.87
C ALA A 141 11.74 1.71 5.73
N CYS A 142 10.43 1.74 5.97
CA CYS A 142 9.46 2.14 4.96
C CYS A 142 9.46 3.66 4.73
N THR A 143 9.87 4.07 3.53
CA THR A 143 9.89 5.49 3.11
C THR A 143 8.63 5.93 2.36
N GLY A 144 7.68 5.03 2.11
CA GLY A 144 6.48 5.33 1.33
C GLY A 144 6.70 5.42 -0.20
N CYS A 145 7.83 4.91 -0.72
CA CYS A 145 8.19 4.99 -2.15
C CYS A 145 7.20 4.35 -3.15
N SER A 146 6.22 3.57 -2.68
CA SER A 146 5.17 2.93 -3.50
C SER A 146 5.64 1.94 -4.57
N ALA A 147 6.93 1.57 -4.60
CA ALA A 147 7.46 0.55 -5.51
C ALA A 147 6.78 -0.82 -5.32
N CYS A 148 6.47 -1.18 -4.07
CA CYS A 148 5.76 -2.42 -3.74
C CYS A 148 4.32 -2.47 -4.29
N VAL A 149 3.66 -1.32 -4.46
CA VAL A 149 2.31 -1.22 -5.05
C VAL A 149 2.37 -1.55 -6.54
N ILE A 150 3.29 -0.91 -7.27
CA ILE A 150 3.48 -1.14 -8.70
C ILE A 150 3.99 -2.56 -8.98
N ALA A 151 4.91 -3.08 -8.16
CA ALA A 151 5.39 -4.44 -8.30
C ALA A 151 4.26 -5.47 -8.11
N CYS A 152 3.40 -5.26 -7.11
CA CYS A 152 2.23 -6.13 -6.93
C CYS A 152 1.26 -6.03 -8.11
N GLN A 153 1.06 -4.84 -8.67
CA GLN A 153 0.22 -4.61 -9.83
C GLN A 153 0.74 -5.34 -11.07
N ALA A 154 2.04 -5.20 -11.36
CA ALA A 154 2.69 -5.84 -12.50
C ALA A 154 2.71 -7.37 -12.37
N GLU A 155 3.08 -7.88 -11.18
CA GLU A 155 3.20 -9.31 -10.93
C GLU A 155 1.84 -10.03 -10.97
N ASN A 156 0.81 -9.42 -10.41
CA ASN A 156 -0.47 -10.08 -10.17
C ASN A 156 -1.57 -9.62 -11.12
N ASN A 157 -1.22 -9.08 -12.30
CA ASN A 157 -2.17 -8.63 -13.31
C ASN A 157 -3.28 -7.75 -12.73
N VAL A 158 -2.96 -6.84 -11.81
CA VAL A 158 -3.97 -5.98 -11.17
C VAL A 158 -4.33 -4.86 -12.15
N PRO A 159 -5.62 -4.65 -12.46
CA PRO A 159 -6.01 -3.69 -13.48
C PRO A 159 -5.83 -2.24 -13.02
N VAL A 160 -5.54 -1.35 -13.97
CA VAL A 160 -5.59 0.11 -13.75
C VAL A 160 -7.03 0.58 -13.77
N VAL A 161 -7.39 1.43 -12.81
CA VAL A 161 -8.73 2.01 -12.66
C VAL A 161 -8.68 3.51 -13.00
N GLY A 162 -9.66 4.01 -13.76
CA GLY A 162 -9.74 5.42 -14.14
C GLY A 162 -10.02 6.36 -12.95
N ARG A 163 -9.67 7.66 -13.10
CA ARG A 163 -9.80 8.70 -12.07
C ARG A 163 -11.20 8.75 -11.42
N SER A 164 -12.25 8.65 -12.23
CA SER A 164 -13.65 8.70 -11.77
C SER A 164 -13.99 7.58 -10.80
N GLU A 165 -13.53 6.36 -11.08
CA GLU A 165 -13.77 5.18 -10.26
C GLU A 165 -12.85 5.14 -9.04
N VAL A 166 -11.62 5.67 -9.13
CA VAL A 166 -10.76 5.91 -7.97
C VAL A 166 -11.43 6.90 -7.00
N ALA A 167 -12.01 8.00 -7.49
CA ALA A 167 -12.74 8.96 -6.65
C ALA A 167 -13.97 8.34 -5.94
N ARG A 168 -14.49 7.22 -6.46
CA ARG A 168 -15.57 6.43 -5.84
C ARG A 168 -15.04 5.34 -4.88
N ASN A 169 -13.76 5.38 -4.52
CA ASN A 169 -13.08 4.40 -3.67
C ASN A 169 -13.03 2.98 -4.27
N ARG A 170 -12.97 2.86 -5.60
CA ARG A 170 -12.95 1.57 -6.32
C ARG A 170 -11.58 1.24 -6.90
N ILE A 171 -10.52 1.70 -6.24
CA ILE A 171 -9.15 1.42 -6.69
C ILE A 171 -8.82 -0.07 -6.54
N MET A 172 -8.12 -0.62 -7.53
CA MET A 172 -7.62 -1.99 -7.53
C MET A 172 -6.14 -2.00 -7.12
N HIS A 173 -5.86 -1.91 -5.83
CA HIS A 173 -4.51 -2.14 -5.27
C HIS A 173 -4.59 -3.18 -4.14
N TRP A 174 -3.77 -4.24 -4.24
CA TRP A 174 -3.73 -5.35 -3.26
C TRP A 174 -2.85 -5.05 -2.05
N ILE A 175 -1.89 -4.15 -2.22
CA ILE A 175 -1.09 -3.51 -1.19
C ILE A 175 -1.27 -2.01 -1.37
N ARG A 176 -1.52 -1.30 -0.28
CA ARG A 176 -1.55 0.17 -0.24
C ARG A 176 -0.53 0.65 0.78
N ILE A 177 -0.12 1.91 0.71
CA ILE A 177 0.71 2.52 1.74
C ILE A 177 -0.15 3.57 2.44
N ASP A 178 -0.50 3.29 3.68
CA ASP A 178 -1.26 4.21 4.51
C ASP A 178 -0.27 5.24 5.11
N ARG A 179 -0.56 6.53 4.92
CA ARG A 179 0.25 7.64 5.46
C ARG A 179 -0.52 8.27 6.60
N TYR A 180 0.08 8.25 7.80
CA TYR A 180 -0.50 8.87 8.98
C TYR A 180 0.32 10.08 9.43
N TYR A 181 -0.37 11.15 9.80
CA TYR A 181 0.18 12.30 10.50
C TYR A 181 -0.15 12.21 11.98
N SER A 182 0.83 12.52 12.80
CA SER A 182 0.73 12.75 14.25
C SER A 182 1.36 14.11 14.59
N GLY A 183 0.99 14.69 15.73
CA GLY A 183 1.49 16.01 16.14
C GLY A 183 0.71 17.19 15.55
N SER A 184 1.35 18.35 15.45
CA SER A 184 0.73 19.60 14.98
C SER A 184 0.65 19.65 13.44
N GLU A 185 -0.27 20.44 12.87
CA GLU A 185 -0.41 20.56 11.40
C GLU A 185 0.82 21.21 10.74
N ASN A 186 1.49 22.12 11.44
CA ASN A 186 2.68 22.82 10.95
C ASN A 186 3.93 21.96 11.02
N GLU A 187 4.05 21.13 12.05
CA GLU A 187 5.19 20.22 12.26
C GLU A 187 4.68 18.79 12.55
N PRO A 188 4.11 18.11 11.54
CA PRO A 188 3.58 16.78 11.74
C PRO A 188 4.69 15.74 11.62
N THR A 189 4.63 14.73 12.47
CA THR A 189 5.37 13.50 12.28
C THR A 189 4.61 12.58 11.34
N ILE A 190 5.34 12.00 10.37
CA ILE A 190 4.76 11.12 9.35
C ILE A 190 5.20 9.70 9.59
N VAL A 191 4.28 8.75 9.42
CA VAL A 191 4.60 7.32 9.31
C VAL A 191 3.91 6.70 8.12
N HIS A 192 4.61 5.77 7.47
CA HIS A 192 4.12 5.01 6.32
C HIS A 192 3.96 3.54 6.70
N GLN A 193 2.75 3.01 6.57
CA GLN A 193 2.48 1.60 6.82
C GLN A 193 1.95 0.92 5.55
N PRO A 194 2.73 0.01 4.93
CA PRO A 194 2.22 -0.84 3.88
C PRO A 194 1.13 -1.76 4.44
N MET A 195 -0.07 -1.71 3.88
CA MET A 195 -1.22 -2.49 4.29
C MET A 195 -1.69 -3.40 3.15
N MET A 196 -1.61 -4.71 3.37
CA MET A 196 -2.07 -5.75 2.43
C MET A 196 -2.97 -6.77 3.13
N CYS A 197 -3.38 -7.83 2.43
CA CYS A 197 -3.98 -8.98 3.12
C CYS A 197 -3.05 -9.49 4.20
N GLN A 198 -3.59 -9.61 5.41
CA GLN A 198 -2.85 -10.08 6.58
C GLN A 198 -2.79 -11.61 6.70
N HIS A 199 -3.46 -12.33 5.78
CA HIS A 199 -3.54 -13.80 5.77
C HIS A 199 -3.87 -14.37 7.16
N CYS A 200 -4.89 -13.79 7.80
CA CYS A 200 -5.37 -14.15 9.13
C CYS A 200 -5.65 -15.65 9.24
N GLN A 201 -5.22 -16.28 10.34
CA GLN A 201 -5.58 -17.68 10.63
C GLN A 201 -7.07 -17.79 11.00
N ASN A 202 -7.55 -16.86 11.83
CA ASN A 202 -8.96 -16.68 12.14
C ASN A 202 -9.52 -15.64 11.18
N ALA A 203 -9.61 -15.97 9.89
CA ALA A 203 -10.03 -15.05 8.84
C ALA A 203 -11.55 -14.75 8.90
N PRO A 204 -11.99 -13.54 9.32
CA PRO A 204 -13.41 -13.19 9.33
C PRO A 204 -13.98 -13.10 7.91
N CYS A 205 -13.13 -12.84 6.92
CA CYS A 205 -13.53 -12.78 5.51
C CYS A 205 -13.80 -14.16 4.88
N GLU A 206 -13.38 -15.26 5.53
CA GLU A 206 -13.60 -16.64 5.07
C GLU A 206 -15.02 -17.11 5.40
N THR A 207 -15.42 -16.99 6.68
CA THR A 207 -16.68 -17.52 7.21
C THR A 207 -17.93 -16.88 6.60
N VAL A 208 -17.80 -15.68 6.03
CA VAL A 208 -18.90 -14.93 5.41
C VAL A 208 -19.07 -15.20 3.91
N CYS A 209 -18.23 -16.06 3.31
CA CYS A 209 -18.35 -16.38 1.90
C CYS A 209 -19.35 -17.53 1.67
N PRO A 210 -20.52 -17.28 1.07
CA PRO A 210 -21.58 -18.30 0.96
C PRO A 210 -21.21 -19.46 0.02
N VAL A 211 -20.22 -19.28 -0.85
CA VAL A 211 -19.81 -20.25 -1.87
C VAL A 211 -18.41 -20.80 -1.63
N LEU A 212 -17.78 -20.48 -0.50
CA LEU A 212 -16.43 -20.88 -0.13
C LEU A 212 -15.38 -20.51 -1.20
N ALA A 213 -15.53 -19.34 -1.83
CA ALA A 213 -14.55 -18.81 -2.78
C ALA A 213 -13.26 -18.32 -2.11
N THR A 214 -13.25 -18.21 -0.79
CA THR A 214 -12.05 -17.95 -0.02
C THR A 214 -11.97 -18.93 1.12
N THR A 215 -10.80 -19.54 1.26
CA THR A 215 -10.50 -20.60 2.24
C THR A 215 -9.07 -20.40 2.72
N THR A 216 -8.72 -20.88 3.91
CA THR A 216 -7.32 -20.89 4.35
C THR A 216 -6.69 -22.24 4.03
N SER A 217 -5.52 -22.22 3.39
CA SER A 217 -4.73 -23.42 3.10
C SER A 217 -4.10 -23.98 4.37
N SER A 218 -3.65 -25.25 4.33
CA SER A 218 -2.82 -25.85 5.38
C SER A 218 -1.54 -25.04 5.68
N GLU A 219 -1.03 -24.27 4.71
CA GLU A 219 0.18 -23.45 4.87
C GLU A 219 -0.06 -22.02 5.39
N GLY A 220 -1.24 -21.76 5.94
CA GLY A 220 -1.60 -20.44 6.49
C GLY A 220 -1.88 -19.36 5.44
N LEU A 221 -1.91 -19.67 4.15
CA LEU A 221 -2.35 -18.73 3.12
C LEU A 221 -3.88 -18.68 3.08
N ASN A 222 -4.46 -17.51 3.30
CA ASN A 222 -5.82 -17.27 2.84
C ASN A 222 -5.84 -17.27 1.30
N GLN A 223 -6.46 -18.26 0.68
CA GLN A 223 -6.62 -18.40 -0.76
C GLN A 223 -7.89 -17.69 -1.22
N GLN A 224 -7.80 -16.98 -2.35
CA GLN A 224 -8.96 -16.40 -3.04
C GLN A 224 -9.07 -17.11 -4.39
N VAL A 225 -10.09 -17.95 -4.51
CA VAL A 225 -10.40 -18.70 -5.72
C VAL A 225 -11.33 -17.81 -6.57
N TYR A 226 -10.76 -17.20 -7.61
CA TYR A 226 -11.41 -16.15 -8.38
C TYR A 226 -12.67 -16.64 -9.12
N ASN A 227 -12.59 -17.79 -9.77
CA ASN A 227 -13.68 -18.41 -10.54
C ASN A 227 -14.86 -18.91 -9.69
N ARG A 228 -14.66 -19.12 -8.38
CA ARG A 228 -15.73 -19.49 -7.44
C ARG A 228 -16.49 -18.28 -6.89
N CYS A 229 -15.92 -17.08 -7.03
CA CYS A 229 -16.49 -15.87 -6.45
C CYS A 229 -17.73 -15.41 -7.23
N ILE A 230 -18.88 -15.35 -6.56
CA ILE A 230 -20.15 -14.86 -7.13
C ILE A 230 -20.42 -13.37 -6.85
N GLY A 231 -19.43 -12.64 -6.33
CA GLY A 231 -19.52 -11.18 -6.16
C GLY A 231 -20.42 -10.65 -5.05
N THR A 232 -20.70 -11.43 -4.00
CA THR A 232 -21.52 -10.96 -2.86
C THR A 232 -20.88 -9.80 -2.08
N ARG A 233 -19.55 -9.63 -2.18
CA ARG A 233 -18.75 -8.58 -1.51
C ARG A 233 -18.76 -8.61 0.03
N TYR A 234 -19.46 -9.56 0.67
CA TYR A 234 -19.52 -9.62 2.14
C TYR A 234 -18.13 -9.81 2.78
N CYS A 235 -17.24 -10.55 2.11
CA CYS A 235 -15.86 -10.72 2.55
C CYS A 235 -15.07 -9.39 2.63
N ALA A 236 -15.41 -8.35 1.87
CA ALA A 236 -14.83 -7.01 2.04
C ALA A 236 -15.33 -6.35 3.32
N ASN A 237 -16.63 -6.43 3.60
CA ASN A 237 -17.22 -5.80 4.78
C ASN A 237 -16.64 -6.39 6.06
N ASN A 238 -16.55 -7.73 6.14
CA ASN A 238 -16.06 -8.42 7.32
C ASN A 238 -14.52 -8.39 7.46
N CYS A 239 -13.79 -7.97 6.42
CA CYS A 239 -12.34 -7.78 6.53
C CYS A 239 -12.05 -6.49 7.32
N PRO A 240 -11.42 -6.57 8.51
CA PRO A 240 -11.18 -5.38 9.33
C PRO A 240 -10.22 -4.39 8.65
N TYR A 241 -9.26 -4.90 7.89
CA TYR A 241 -8.25 -4.10 7.18
C TYR A 241 -8.75 -3.47 5.86
N LYS A 242 -9.93 -3.87 5.37
CA LYS A 242 -10.51 -3.45 4.07
C LYS A 242 -9.51 -3.57 2.91
N VAL A 243 -8.83 -4.72 2.83
CA VAL A 243 -7.78 -5.03 1.82
C VAL A 243 -8.25 -5.94 0.70
N ARG A 244 -9.54 -6.32 0.70
CA ARG A 244 -10.16 -6.98 -0.44
C ARG A 244 -10.66 -5.93 -1.43
N ARG A 245 -10.38 -6.14 -2.72
CA ARG A 245 -10.78 -5.26 -3.83
C ARG A 245 -11.78 -5.97 -4.73
N PHE A 246 -12.71 -5.22 -5.31
CA PHE A 246 -13.78 -5.80 -6.11
C PHE A 246 -13.69 -5.30 -7.54
N ASN A 247 -13.77 -6.22 -8.50
CA ASN A 247 -13.90 -5.86 -9.91
C ASN A 247 -15.33 -5.38 -10.19
N TRP A 248 -15.54 -4.07 -10.16
CA TRP A 248 -16.84 -3.45 -10.44
C TRP A 248 -17.24 -3.57 -11.90
N PHE A 249 -16.25 -3.42 -12.78
CA PHE A 249 -16.40 -3.50 -14.22
C PHE A 249 -15.48 -4.56 -14.78
N GLN A 250 -15.71 -4.89 -16.04
CA GLN A 250 -14.75 -5.64 -16.81
C GLN A 250 -13.62 -4.69 -17.19
N TYR A 251 -12.42 -4.90 -16.64
CA TYR A 251 -11.25 -4.06 -16.91
C TYR A 251 -10.39 -4.61 -18.06
N ALA A 252 -10.40 -5.92 -18.28
CA ALA A 252 -9.71 -6.55 -19.39
C ALA A 252 -10.60 -6.54 -20.64
N GLN A 253 -10.04 -6.20 -21.81
CA GLN A 253 -10.78 -6.21 -23.09
C GLN A 253 -12.03 -5.31 -23.09
N ASN A 254 -12.00 -4.20 -22.33
CA ASN A 254 -13.07 -3.21 -22.31
C ASN A 254 -12.57 -1.88 -22.88
N PRO A 255 -13.14 -1.36 -23.99
CA PRO A 255 -12.75 -0.07 -24.56
C PRO A 255 -12.88 1.12 -23.60
N GLU A 256 -13.78 1.06 -22.62
CA GLU A 256 -13.92 2.11 -21.59
C GLU A 256 -12.71 2.17 -20.63
N PHE A 257 -11.99 1.05 -20.49
CA PHE A 257 -10.83 0.89 -19.62
C PHE A 257 -9.59 0.46 -20.43
N ASP A 258 -9.35 1.12 -21.56
CA ASP A 258 -8.21 0.83 -22.44
C ASP A 258 -6.90 1.43 -21.92
N PHE A 259 -6.40 0.85 -20.82
CA PHE A 259 -5.11 1.14 -20.22
C PHE A 259 -4.11 0.00 -20.46
N THR A 260 -3.98 -0.93 -19.51
CA THR A 260 -2.96 -1.99 -19.52
C THR A 260 -3.43 -3.30 -20.13
N MET A 261 -4.73 -3.45 -20.45
CA MET A 261 -5.33 -4.73 -20.88
C MET A 261 -6.28 -4.60 -22.08
N GLY A 262 -6.29 -3.45 -22.76
CA GLY A 262 -7.21 -3.19 -23.87
C GLY A 262 -6.66 -3.53 -25.26
N SER A 263 -5.35 -3.71 -25.42
CA SER A 263 -4.71 -4.08 -26.70
C SER A 263 -3.91 -5.38 -26.60
N ASP A 264 -3.70 -6.04 -27.75
CA ASP A 264 -2.90 -7.27 -27.87
C ASP A 264 -1.48 -7.07 -27.36
N LEU A 265 -0.86 -5.94 -27.70
CA LEU A 265 0.48 -5.58 -27.22
C LEU A 265 0.51 -5.40 -25.70
N ALA A 266 -0.47 -4.69 -25.14
CA ALA A 266 -0.51 -4.46 -23.69
C ALA A 266 -0.71 -5.77 -22.90
N ARG A 267 -1.41 -6.75 -23.49
CA ARG A 267 -1.60 -8.08 -22.89
C ARG A 267 -0.32 -8.91 -22.79
N MET A 268 0.74 -8.57 -23.53
CA MET A 268 2.05 -9.24 -23.40
C MET A 268 2.75 -8.93 -22.07
N VAL A 269 2.33 -7.89 -21.35
CA VAL A 269 2.87 -7.53 -20.03
C VAL A 269 2.30 -8.43 -18.93
N LEU A 270 1.21 -9.15 -19.20
CA LEU A 270 0.50 -9.94 -18.19
C LEU A 270 1.30 -11.19 -17.82
N ASN A 271 1.36 -11.44 -16.52
CA ASN A 271 1.94 -12.66 -15.97
C ASN A 271 1.08 -13.87 -16.37
N PRO A 272 1.62 -14.88 -17.09
CA PRO A 272 0.86 -16.06 -17.51
C PRO A 272 0.43 -16.95 -16.32
N ASP A 273 1.12 -16.90 -15.19
CA ASP A 273 0.85 -17.74 -14.02
C ASP A 273 -0.28 -17.19 -13.13
N VAL A 274 -0.76 -15.98 -13.41
CA VAL A 274 -1.82 -15.33 -12.62
C VAL A 274 -3.04 -15.08 -13.50
N ALA A 275 -4.17 -15.64 -13.10
CA ALA A 275 -5.43 -15.43 -13.80
C ALA A 275 -5.75 -13.93 -13.94
N VAL A 276 -6.18 -13.51 -15.13
CA VAL A 276 -6.82 -12.20 -15.34
C VAL A 276 -8.27 -12.32 -14.86
N ARG A 277 -8.71 -11.41 -13.99
CA ARG A 277 -10.04 -11.52 -13.36
C ARG A 277 -11.11 -10.86 -14.21
N ASP A 278 -12.29 -11.46 -14.17
CA ASP A 278 -13.52 -10.92 -14.76
C ASP A 278 -14.21 -9.95 -13.78
N ARG A 279 -15.22 -9.23 -14.26
CA ARG A 279 -16.13 -8.43 -13.44
C ARG A 279 -16.80 -9.29 -12.36
N GLY A 280 -17.17 -8.66 -11.25
CA GLY A 280 -17.92 -9.33 -10.19
C GLY A 280 -17.06 -10.21 -9.27
N VAL A 281 -15.74 -10.21 -9.44
CA VAL A 281 -14.83 -11.05 -8.64
C VAL A 281 -14.08 -10.23 -7.61
N MET A 282 -13.92 -10.80 -6.41
CA MET A 282 -13.10 -10.25 -5.34
C MET A 282 -11.63 -10.65 -5.49
N GLU A 283 -10.74 -9.72 -5.18
CA GLU A 283 -9.30 -9.88 -5.19
C GLU A 283 -8.69 -9.44 -3.87
N LYS A 284 -7.47 -9.91 -3.62
CA LYS A 284 -6.64 -9.51 -2.48
C LYS A 284 -5.20 -9.94 -2.74
N CYS A 285 -4.26 -9.39 -1.97
CA CYS A 285 -2.90 -9.94 -1.89
C CYS A 285 -2.96 -11.46 -1.60
N SER A 286 -2.23 -12.24 -2.39
CA SER A 286 -2.14 -13.70 -2.28
C SER A 286 -0.82 -14.17 -1.67
N LEU A 287 0.03 -13.25 -1.19
CA LEU A 287 1.47 -13.46 -0.94
C LEU A 287 2.21 -14.01 -2.17
N CYS A 288 1.80 -13.58 -3.37
CA CYS A 288 2.37 -14.05 -4.64
C CYS A 288 2.37 -15.58 -4.74
N VAL A 289 1.23 -16.21 -4.50
CA VAL A 289 1.07 -17.68 -4.48
C VAL A 289 1.66 -18.37 -5.71
N GLN A 290 1.62 -17.74 -6.88
CA GLN A 290 2.26 -18.23 -8.10
C GLN A 290 3.76 -18.44 -7.95
N ARG A 291 4.46 -17.54 -7.24
CA ARG A 291 5.90 -17.67 -6.96
C ARG A 291 6.18 -18.74 -5.91
N ILE A 292 5.31 -18.86 -4.90
CA ILE A 292 5.40 -19.93 -3.89
C ILE A 292 5.27 -21.30 -4.57
N GLN A 293 4.27 -21.48 -5.42
CA GLN A 293 4.05 -22.75 -6.12
C GLN A 293 5.17 -23.06 -7.12
N LEU A 294 5.64 -22.06 -7.86
CA LEU A 294 6.76 -22.25 -8.80
C LEU A 294 8.03 -22.70 -8.08
N ALA A 295 8.44 -22.02 -7.01
CA ALA A 295 9.64 -22.38 -6.25
C ALA A 295 9.52 -23.78 -5.65
N LYS A 296 8.34 -24.14 -5.14
CA LYS A 296 8.06 -25.50 -4.65
C LYS A 296 8.22 -26.56 -5.73
N ASN A 297 7.68 -26.30 -6.92
CA ASN A 297 7.79 -27.23 -8.04
C ASN A 297 9.25 -27.42 -8.45
N ILE A 298 10.05 -26.34 -8.47
CA ILE A 298 11.50 -26.40 -8.77
C ILE A 298 12.24 -27.21 -7.70
N ALA A 299 12.01 -26.91 -6.41
CA ALA A 299 12.65 -27.65 -5.31
C ALA A 299 12.30 -29.14 -5.34
N LEU A 300 11.04 -29.48 -5.64
CA LEU A 300 10.58 -30.86 -5.80
C LEU A 300 11.25 -31.56 -6.99
N GLN A 301 11.40 -30.87 -8.13
CA GLN A 301 12.10 -31.38 -9.31
C GLN A 301 13.59 -31.65 -9.02
N GLU A 302 14.22 -30.76 -8.25
CA GLU A 302 15.62 -30.86 -7.83
C GLU A 302 15.82 -31.81 -6.64
N LYS A 303 14.73 -32.37 -6.08
CA LYS A 303 14.72 -33.25 -4.90
C LYS A 303 15.44 -32.64 -3.70
N ARG A 304 15.26 -31.34 -3.49
CA ARG A 304 15.80 -30.60 -2.34
C ARG A 304 14.68 -29.91 -1.58
N GLU A 305 14.96 -29.56 -0.33
CA GLU A 305 14.09 -28.70 0.45
C GLU A 305 14.13 -27.25 -0.06
N LEU A 306 13.08 -26.49 0.24
CA LEU A 306 13.06 -25.05 0.01
C LEU A 306 14.08 -24.37 0.93
N ALA A 307 14.97 -23.61 0.32
CA ALA A 307 15.96 -22.79 0.99
C ALA A 307 15.44 -21.37 1.20
N GLU A 308 16.03 -20.67 2.17
CA GLU A 308 15.80 -19.25 2.37
C GLU A 308 16.21 -18.47 1.11
N GLY A 309 15.31 -17.60 0.63
CA GLY A 309 15.54 -16.80 -0.58
C GLY A 309 15.06 -17.45 -1.89
N ASP A 310 14.70 -18.74 -1.91
CA ASP A 310 14.08 -19.39 -3.09
C ASP A 310 12.77 -18.69 -3.49
N ILE A 311 12.06 -18.15 -2.51
CA ILE A 311 10.81 -17.42 -2.73
C ILE A 311 11.00 -15.96 -2.33
N GLN A 312 10.87 -15.07 -3.31
CA GLN A 312 10.75 -13.64 -3.08
C GLN A 312 9.44 -13.13 -3.67
N THR A 313 8.60 -12.56 -2.81
CA THR A 313 7.37 -11.91 -3.27
C THR A 313 7.71 -10.65 -4.07
N ALA A 314 6.85 -10.26 -5.01
CA ALA A 314 7.11 -9.07 -5.84
C ALA A 314 7.26 -7.79 -5.01
N CYS A 315 6.49 -7.64 -3.92
CA CYS A 315 6.60 -6.49 -3.03
C CYS A 315 7.88 -6.47 -2.19
N GLN A 316 8.40 -7.64 -1.79
CA GLN A 316 9.72 -7.77 -1.15
C GLN A 316 10.84 -7.42 -2.12
N GLN A 317 10.86 -8.05 -3.30
CA GLN A 317 11.92 -7.89 -4.29
C GLN A 317 12.04 -6.43 -4.79
N ALA A 318 10.91 -5.73 -4.93
CA ALA A 318 10.90 -4.35 -5.40
C ALA A 318 11.16 -3.30 -4.31
N CYS A 319 11.23 -3.69 -3.04
CA CYS A 319 11.41 -2.74 -1.94
C CYS A 319 12.89 -2.31 -1.85
N PRO A 320 13.23 -1.04 -2.16
CA PRO A 320 14.63 -0.60 -2.17
C PRO A 320 15.26 -0.61 -0.77
N THR A 321 14.45 -0.41 0.27
CA THR A 321 14.89 -0.44 1.67
C THR A 321 14.77 -1.80 2.31
N GLN A 322 14.35 -2.83 1.56
CA GLN A 322 14.13 -4.19 2.06
C GLN A 322 13.22 -4.26 3.30
N ALA A 323 12.26 -3.33 3.38
CA ALA A 323 11.33 -3.25 4.51
C ALA A 323 10.36 -4.42 4.60
N ILE A 324 10.10 -5.15 3.51
CA ILE A 324 9.17 -6.27 3.46
C ILE A 324 9.98 -7.56 3.36
N VAL A 325 9.86 -8.45 4.34
CA VAL A 325 10.52 -9.75 4.37
C VAL A 325 9.46 -10.86 4.36
N PHE A 326 9.55 -11.76 3.38
CA PHE A 326 8.70 -12.94 3.27
C PHE A 326 9.49 -14.20 3.62
N GLY A 327 8.82 -15.18 4.20
CA GLY A 327 9.40 -16.50 4.43
C GLY A 327 8.46 -17.45 5.19
N ASP A 328 9.04 -18.57 5.60
CA ASP A 328 8.34 -19.57 6.40
C ASP A 328 8.44 -19.23 7.90
N LEU A 329 7.28 -19.08 8.54
CA LEU A 329 7.11 -18.83 9.97
C LEU A 329 7.38 -20.07 10.83
N LYS A 330 7.32 -21.27 10.23
CA LYS A 330 7.65 -22.52 10.94
C LYS A 330 9.14 -22.73 11.10
N ASP A 331 9.93 -22.32 10.11
CA ASP A 331 11.39 -22.38 10.20
C ASP A 331 11.88 -21.31 11.20
N PRO A 332 12.48 -21.70 12.34
CA PRO A 332 13.00 -20.74 13.30
C PRO A 332 14.20 -19.96 12.76
N LYS A 333 14.91 -20.48 11.75
CA LYS A 333 16.09 -19.84 11.18
C LYS A 333 15.73 -18.77 10.16
N SER A 334 14.54 -18.81 9.57
CA SER A 334 14.12 -17.83 8.57
C SER A 334 14.16 -16.39 9.09
N GLN A 335 14.51 -15.45 8.22
CA GLN A 335 14.57 -14.03 8.54
C GLN A 335 13.22 -13.52 9.08
N VAL A 336 12.10 -13.96 8.51
CA VAL A 336 10.76 -13.56 8.97
C VAL A 336 10.50 -14.02 10.42
N SER A 337 10.87 -15.25 10.76
CA SER A 337 10.71 -15.79 12.12
C SER A 337 11.58 -15.05 13.13
N GLN A 338 12.81 -14.70 12.75
CA GLN A 338 13.70 -13.89 13.59
C GLN A 338 13.15 -12.48 13.81
N LEU A 339 12.67 -11.82 12.75
CA LEU A 339 12.07 -10.48 12.84
C LEU A 339 10.82 -10.49 13.74
N ARG A 340 9.98 -11.52 13.66
CA ARG A 340 8.78 -11.62 14.50
C ARG A 340 9.06 -11.90 15.98
N ARG A 341 10.27 -12.36 16.33
CA ARG A 341 10.70 -12.51 17.74
C ARG A 341 11.36 -11.24 18.30
N GLN A 342 11.63 -10.23 17.48
CA GLN A 342 12.19 -8.97 17.98
C GLN A 342 11.21 -8.28 18.93
N GLN A 343 11.75 -7.53 19.89
CA GLN A 343 10.97 -6.76 20.87
C GLN A 343 10.04 -5.70 20.23
N ARG A 344 10.37 -5.26 19.01
CA ARG A 344 9.59 -4.29 18.24
C ARG A 344 8.43 -4.90 17.46
N HIS A 345 8.25 -6.21 17.49
CA HIS A 345 7.20 -6.87 16.71
C HIS A 345 5.82 -6.57 17.29
N TYR A 346 4.86 -6.30 16.41
CA TYR A 346 3.44 -6.22 16.74
C TYR A 346 2.60 -6.64 15.53
N GLN A 347 1.32 -6.96 15.76
CA GLN A 347 0.33 -7.20 14.72
C GLN A 347 -0.73 -6.09 14.77
N VAL A 348 -1.35 -5.82 13.62
CA VAL A 348 -2.34 -4.76 13.51
C VAL A 348 -3.71 -5.31 13.89
N LEU A 349 -4.42 -4.61 14.79
CA LEU A 349 -5.73 -5.00 15.33
C LEU A 349 -5.70 -6.36 16.06
N GLU A 350 -4.71 -6.55 16.95
CA GLU A 350 -4.59 -7.76 17.79
C GLU A 350 -5.83 -8.02 18.64
N GLU A 351 -6.50 -6.95 19.08
CA GLU A 351 -7.73 -6.99 19.88
C GLU A 351 -8.89 -7.73 19.21
N LEU A 352 -8.84 -7.95 17.89
CA LEU A 352 -9.86 -8.69 17.15
C LEU A 352 -9.61 -10.22 17.14
N GLY A 353 -8.46 -10.69 17.62
CA GLY A 353 -8.14 -12.12 17.67
C GLY A 353 -8.06 -12.81 16.29
N THR A 354 -7.82 -12.04 15.21
CA THR A 354 -7.77 -12.59 13.84
C THR A 354 -6.49 -13.39 13.55
N ARG A 355 -5.47 -13.27 14.41
CA ARG A 355 -4.15 -13.93 14.30
C ARG A 355 -3.53 -13.74 12.89
N PRO A 356 -3.11 -12.51 12.52
CA PRO A 356 -2.40 -12.23 11.28
C PRO A 356 -1.15 -13.09 11.06
N ASN A 357 -0.86 -13.46 9.81
CA ASN A 357 0.45 -14.01 9.41
C ASN A 357 1.43 -12.91 8.96
N VAL A 358 0.97 -11.67 8.88
CA VAL A 358 1.79 -10.48 8.64
C VAL A 358 2.04 -9.79 9.99
N GLY A 359 3.31 -9.61 10.33
CA GLY A 359 3.76 -8.84 11.49
C GLY A 359 4.44 -7.55 11.05
N TYR A 360 4.46 -6.56 11.94
CA TYR A 360 5.10 -5.26 11.73
C TYR A 360 6.14 -5.01 12.81
N LEU A 361 7.18 -4.25 12.49
CA LEU A 361 8.13 -3.73 13.47
C LEU A 361 7.81 -2.27 13.75
N LYS A 362 7.79 -1.90 15.05
CA LYS A 362 7.60 -0.53 15.52
C LYS A 362 8.57 0.44 14.84
N ARG A 363 8.06 1.64 14.51
CA ARG A 363 8.88 2.77 14.04
C ARG A 363 9.71 3.28 15.21
N VAL A 364 11.03 3.33 15.06
CA VAL A 364 11.92 3.84 16.11
C VAL A 364 12.33 5.26 15.77
N ARG A 365 11.98 6.21 16.63
CA ARG A 365 12.38 7.61 16.49
C ARG A 365 13.68 7.84 17.25
N ASN A 366 14.72 8.18 16.51
CA ASN A 366 15.97 8.66 17.09
C ASN A 366 15.93 10.19 17.18
N GLN A 367 15.20 10.71 18.17
CA GLN A 367 15.19 12.13 18.47
C GLN A 367 16.36 12.43 19.42
N MET A 368 17.21 13.39 19.08
CA MET A 368 18.15 13.94 20.07
C MET A 368 17.35 14.83 21.04
N GLU A 369 17.61 14.75 22.34
CA GLU A 369 16.91 15.52 23.40
C GLU A 369 16.95 17.07 23.24
N THR A 370 17.58 17.58 22.18
CA THR A 370 17.89 19.00 21.97
C THR A 370 16.88 19.73 21.10
N THR A 371 15.62 19.81 21.55
CA THR A 371 14.70 20.94 21.21
C THR A 371 13.61 21.17 22.26
N LYS A 372 13.81 20.78 23.53
CA LYS A 372 13.06 21.39 24.64
C LYS A 372 13.66 22.77 24.96
N GLY A 373 13.36 23.78 24.14
CA GLY A 373 13.80 25.15 24.44
C GLY A 373 13.68 26.16 23.31
N ARG A 374 12.49 26.78 23.19
CA ARG A 374 12.25 28.23 23.04
C ARG A 374 10.74 28.46 22.88
N GLN A 375 10.07 28.65 24.02
CA GLN A 375 8.83 29.43 24.07
C GLN A 375 9.15 30.90 23.86
#